data_AF-A0A7S1HG93-F1
#
_entry.id   AF-A0A7S1HG93-F1
#
_cell.length_a   1.000
_cell.length_b   1.000
_cell.length_c   1.000
_cell.angle_alpha   90.00
_cell.angle_beta   90.00
_cell.angle_gamma   90.00
#
_symmetry.space_group_name_H-M   'P 1'
#
loop_
_entity.id
_entity.type
_entity.pdbx_description
1 polymer ?
#
loop_
_entity_poly.entity_id
_entity_poly.type
_entity_poly.pdbx_seq_one_letter_code
_entity_poly.pdbx_strand_id
1 'polypeptide(L)'
;NQAHEMSGEEGQGGGSGPPTRLVITHMTLENFKSYAGVQHIGPFHKRFSSVVGPNGSGKSNVIDAMLFVFGKKAKQLRLNKVSELIHKSENKMNIPFCKVSVHFNEIIDKNVDGEDYEVVPGTELKMCRVATSDNQSDYYLNDKKSTFG
;
A
#
# COMPACT_ATOMS: atom_id res chain seq x y z
N ASN A 1 14.72 -48.33 -34.06
CA ASN A 1 13.70 -48.38 -32.98
C ASN A 1 14.44 -48.55 -31.66
N GLN A 2 14.46 -47.65 -30.69
CA GLN A 2 13.81 -46.37 -30.42
C GLN A 2 14.76 -45.66 -29.44
N ALA A 3 15.03 -44.37 -29.63
CA ALA A 3 15.56 -43.50 -28.59
C ALA A 3 14.58 -42.34 -28.45
N HIS A 4 14.05 -42.20 -27.24
CA HIS A 4 13.02 -41.25 -26.84
C HIS A 4 13.75 -39.95 -26.47
N GLU A 5 13.67 -38.91 -27.30
CA GLU A 5 14.08 -37.56 -26.92
C GLU A 5 12.86 -36.81 -26.38
N MET A 6 12.87 -36.58 -25.07
CA MET A 6 12.05 -35.58 -24.41
C MET A 6 12.58 -34.20 -24.81
N SER A 7 11.79 -33.43 -25.55
CA SER A 7 11.96 -31.98 -25.63
C SER A 7 11.19 -31.36 -24.46
N GLY A 8 11.90 -30.60 -23.63
CA GLY A 8 11.30 -29.78 -22.59
C GLY A 8 10.49 -28.65 -23.21
N GLU A 9 9.26 -28.47 -22.76
CA GLU A 9 8.51 -27.24 -22.98
C GLU A 9 9.12 -26.14 -22.09
N GLU A 10 9.92 -25.26 -22.69
CA GLU A 10 10.28 -23.99 -22.08
C GLU A 10 9.05 -23.08 -22.06
N GLY A 11 8.59 -22.72 -20.86
CA GLY A 11 7.48 -21.80 -20.65
C GLY A 11 7.74 -20.44 -21.28
N GLN A 12 6.91 -20.07 -22.26
CA GLN A 12 6.92 -18.75 -22.88
C GLN A 12 6.44 -17.67 -21.90
N GLY A 13 7.38 -16.89 -21.35
CA GLY A 13 7.12 -15.61 -20.69
C GLY A 13 7.45 -14.44 -21.62
N GLY A 14 6.73 -14.31 -22.75
CA GLY A 14 6.92 -13.24 -23.73
C GLY A 14 5.90 -12.11 -23.56
N GLY A 15 6.27 -11.01 -22.89
CA GLY A 15 5.46 -9.80 -22.85
C GLY A 15 5.90 -8.79 -23.91
N SER A 16 5.21 -8.73 -25.05
CA SER A 16 5.45 -7.79 -26.16
C SER A 16 4.59 -6.52 -26.10
N GLY A 17 4.15 -6.13 -24.90
CA GLY A 17 3.40 -4.90 -24.66
C GLY A 17 4.32 -3.69 -24.38
N PRO A 18 3.80 -2.45 -24.49
CA PRO A 18 4.54 -1.28 -24.03
C PRO A 18 4.91 -1.43 -22.54
N PRO A 19 6.04 -0.87 -22.10
CA PRO A 19 6.48 -1.01 -20.71
C PRO A 19 5.44 -0.41 -19.76
N THR A 20 5.05 -1.18 -18.76
CA THR A 20 4.15 -0.73 -17.69
C THR A 20 4.95 -0.41 -16.43
N ARG A 21 4.39 0.44 -15.56
CA ARG A 21 4.92 0.65 -14.21
C ARG A 21 3.81 0.71 -13.18
N LEU A 22 4.08 0.15 -12.00
CA LEU A 22 3.18 0.20 -10.86
C LEU A 22 3.26 1.57 -10.19
N VAL A 23 2.11 2.21 -9.96
CA VAL A 23 2.00 3.50 -9.26
C VAL A 23 1.03 3.40 -8.11
N ILE A 24 1.28 4.17 -7.04
CA ILE A 24 0.30 4.37 -5.98
C ILE A 24 -0.72 5.40 -6.49
N THR A 25 -2.01 5.09 -6.40
CA THR A 25 -3.08 6.01 -6.80
C THR A 25 -3.62 6.81 -5.62
N HIS A 26 -3.87 6.14 -4.48
CA HIS A 26 -4.34 6.76 -3.26
C HIS A 26 -4.12 5.84 -2.06
N MET A 27 -4.33 6.38 -0.86
CA MET A 27 -4.36 5.63 0.39
C MET A 27 -5.66 5.90 1.15
N THR A 28 -6.10 4.90 1.90
CA THR A 28 -7.19 5.02 2.88
C THR A 28 -6.65 4.67 4.26
N LEU A 29 -6.79 5.59 5.21
CA LEU A 29 -6.37 5.43 6.60
C LEU A 29 -7.60 5.44 7.48
N GLU A 30 -7.74 4.44 8.35
CA GLU A 30 -8.84 4.35 9.30
C GLU A 30 -8.27 4.29 10.71
N ASN A 31 -8.63 5.28 11.53
CA ASN A 31 -8.23 5.38 12.94
C ASN A 31 -6.71 5.29 13.15
N PHE A 32 -5.91 5.93 12.29
CA PHE A 32 -4.45 5.82 12.31
C PHE A 32 -3.79 7.08 12.86
N LYS A 33 -3.13 7.00 14.02
CA LYS A 33 -2.42 8.10 14.68
C LYS A 33 -3.26 9.37 14.81
N SER A 34 -2.93 10.44 14.07
CA SER A 34 -3.70 11.70 14.07
C SER A 34 -4.96 11.65 13.20
N TYR A 35 -5.16 10.60 12.41
CA TYR A 35 -6.29 10.45 11.50
C TYR A 35 -7.42 9.66 12.18
N ALA A 36 -8.42 10.40 12.68
CA ALA A 36 -9.63 9.81 13.26
C ALA A 36 -10.63 9.41 12.15
N GLY A 37 -11.35 8.30 12.33
CA GLY A 37 -12.26 7.79 11.33
C GLY A 37 -11.54 7.41 10.03
N VAL A 38 -12.28 7.40 8.92
CA VAL A 38 -11.74 7.10 7.59
C VAL A 38 -11.27 8.38 6.91
N GLN A 39 -10.02 8.39 6.47
CA GLN A 39 -9.37 9.49 5.77
C GLN A 39 -8.80 9.00 4.44
N HIS A 40 -8.97 9.80 3.39
CA HIS A 40 -8.46 9.51 2.06
C HIS A 40 -7.27 10.43 1.75
N ILE A 41 -6.13 9.85 1.35
CA ILE A 41 -4.93 10.59 0.97
C ILE A 41 -4.66 10.36 -0.51
N GLY A 42 -4.56 11.45 -1.26
CA GLY A 42 -4.42 11.44 -2.72
C GLY A 42 -5.56 12.20 -3.41
N PRO A 43 -5.69 12.08 -4.73
CA PRO A 43 -4.91 11.20 -5.60
C PRO A 43 -3.42 11.56 -5.61
N PHE A 44 -2.55 10.55 -5.66
CA PHE A 44 -1.12 10.74 -5.86
C PHE A 44 -0.82 10.91 -7.35
N HIS A 45 0.11 11.79 -7.63
CA HIS A 45 0.63 11.96 -8.97
C HIS A 45 1.48 10.75 -9.38
N LYS A 46 1.40 10.36 -10.64
CA LYS A 46 2.14 9.21 -11.18
C LYS A 46 3.66 9.31 -11.01
N ARG A 47 4.23 10.52 -10.91
CA ARG A 47 5.69 10.77 -10.79
C ARG A 47 6.13 11.15 -9.38
N PHE A 48 5.51 12.18 -8.83
CA PHE A 48 5.98 12.83 -7.61
C PHE A 48 4.83 13.54 -6.91
N SER A 49 4.73 13.34 -5.60
CA SER A 49 3.78 14.06 -4.75
C SER A 49 4.49 14.57 -3.52
N SER A 50 4.15 15.79 -3.10
CA SER A 50 4.66 16.39 -1.88
C SER A 50 3.58 16.43 -0.81
N VAL A 51 3.94 16.15 0.44
CA VAL A 51 3.05 16.25 1.59
C VAL A 51 3.43 17.51 2.37
N VAL A 52 2.57 18.53 2.32
CA VAL A 52 2.80 19.85 2.93
C VAL A 52 1.68 20.23 3.88
N GLY A 53 1.93 21.20 4.77
CA GLY A 53 0.96 21.65 5.77
C GLY A 53 1.59 22.14 7.08
N PRO A 54 0.82 22.73 8.00
CA PRO A 54 1.31 23.30 9.27
C PRO A 54 1.98 22.28 10.20
N ASN A 55 2.74 22.75 11.18
CA ASN A 55 3.30 21.88 12.22
C ASN A 55 2.18 21.19 13.00
N GLY A 56 2.35 19.90 13.30
CA GLY A 56 1.34 19.09 13.98
C GLY A 56 0.20 18.57 13.10
N SER A 57 0.13 18.92 11.80
CA SER A 57 -0.97 18.48 10.91
C SER A 57 -0.96 17.00 10.49
N GLY A 58 -0.07 16.18 11.06
CA GLY A 58 0.00 14.74 10.76
C GLY A 58 0.79 14.34 9.50
N LYS A 59 1.55 15.25 8.87
CA LYS A 59 2.35 14.96 7.65
C LYS A 59 3.25 13.73 7.78
N SER A 60 4.01 13.63 8.88
CA SER A 60 4.89 12.47 9.15
C SER A 60 4.10 11.16 9.30
N ASN A 61 2.84 11.24 9.74
CA ASN A 61 2.00 10.05 9.90
C ASN A 61 1.58 9.46 8.54
N VAL A 62 1.62 10.23 7.44
CA VAL A 62 1.44 9.68 6.07
C VAL A 62 2.58 8.72 5.74
N ILE A 63 3.81 9.12 6.04
CA ILE A 63 5.00 8.28 5.82
C ILE A 63 4.98 7.08 6.77
N ASP A 64 4.62 7.28 8.05
CA ASP A 64 4.49 6.15 8.98
C ASP A 64 3.41 5.14 8.52
N ALA A 65 2.32 5.60 7.90
CA ALA A 65 1.28 4.74 7.34
C ALA A 65 1.80 3.90 6.16
N MET A 66 2.56 4.51 5.24
CA MET A 66 3.22 3.77 4.15
C MET A 66 4.21 2.73 4.69
N LEU A 67 5.09 3.14 5.62
CA LEU A 67 6.07 2.24 6.22
C LEU A 67 5.41 1.07 6.97
N PHE A 68 4.29 1.33 7.65
CA PHE A 68 3.49 0.31 8.31
C PHE A 68 2.94 -0.73 7.31
N VAL A 69 2.36 -0.29 6.19
CA VAL A 69 1.87 -1.22 5.14
C VAL A 69 3.02 -1.96 4.45
N PHE A 70 4.19 -1.35 4.31
CA PHE A 70 5.36 -2.00 3.68
C PHE A 70 6.26 -2.77 4.65
N GLY A 71 5.72 -3.32 5.73
CA GLY A 71 6.46 -4.29 6.54
C GLY A 71 7.29 -3.75 7.68
N LYS A 72 7.38 -2.42 7.90
CA LYS A 72 8.16 -1.92 9.03
C LYS A 72 7.55 -2.37 10.36
N LYS A 73 8.43 -2.80 11.27
CA LYS A 73 8.08 -3.17 12.64
C LYS A 73 7.89 -1.91 13.48
N ALA A 74 7.11 -2.01 14.58
CA ALA A 74 6.83 -0.88 15.49
C ALA A 74 8.10 -0.13 15.92
N LYS A 75 9.17 -0.85 16.29
CA LYS A 75 10.46 -0.26 16.68
C LYS A 75 11.06 0.64 15.59
N GLN A 76 10.94 0.25 14.31
CA GLN A 76 11.42 1.05 13.18
C GLN A 76 10.56 2.30 12.93
N LEU A 77 9.33 2.32 13.46
CA LEU A 77 8.43 3.48 13.48
C LEU A 77 8.59 4.34 14.74
N ARG A 78 9.57 4.02 15.60
CA ARG A 78 9.81 4.65 16.92
C ARG A 78 8.66 4.42 17.92
N LEU A 79 8.04 3.24 17.84
CA LEU A 79 6.97 2.80 18.74
C LEU A 79 7.41 1.54 19.50
N ASN A 80 6.93 1.38 20.73
CA ASN A 80 7.20 0.16 21.49
C ASN A 80 6.26 -0.98 21.05
N LYS A 81 5.00 -0.63 20.76
CA LYS A 81 3.94 -1.55 20.39
C LYS A 81 3.22 -1.12 19.11
N VAL A 82 2.68 -2.09 18.37
CA VAL A 82 1.91 -1.81 17.13
C VAL A 82 0.59 -1.08 17.45
N SER A 83 -0.05 -1.37 18.59
CA SER A 83 -1.29 -0.70 19.02
C SER A 83 -1.15 0.81 19.22
N GLU A 84 0.08 1.33 19.35
CA GLU A 84 0.34 2.78 19.40
C GLU A 84 0.08 3.49 18.06
N LEU A 85 -0.14 2.74 16.98
CA LEU A 85 -0.61 3.27 15.70
C LEU A 85 -2.10 3.64 15.72
N ILE A 86 -2.87 3.12 16.68
CA ILE A 86 -4.31 3.37 16.77
C ILE A 86 -4.55 4.79 17.28
N HIS A 87 -5.46 5.50 16.61
CA HIS A 87 -5.89 6.85 16.99
C HIS A 87 -6.40 6.86 18.43
N LYS A 88 -5.98 7.87 19.19
CA LYS A 88 -6.43 8.12 20.57
C LYS A 88 -7.12 9.47 20.58
N SER A 89 -8.43 9.46 20.83
CA SER A 89 -9.20 10.68 21.03
C SER A 89 -9.22 11.06 22.51
N GLU A 90 -9.32 12.36 22.81
CA GLU A 90 -9.43 12.88 24.17
C GLU A 90 -10.71 12.39 24.88
N ASN A 91 -11.74 12.05 24.10
CA ASN A 91 -13.05 11.59 24.59
C ASN A 91 -13.08 10.13 25.08
N LYS A 92 -11.92 9.49 25.27
CA LYS A 92 -11.77 8.11 25.79
C LYS A 92 -12.55 7.03 25.01
N MET A 93 -12.86 7.27 23.73
CA MET A 93 -13.47 6.22 22.91
C MET A 93 -12.45 5.11 22.68
N ASN A 94 -12.74 3.90 23.15
CA ASN A 94 -11.90 2.73 22.94
C ASN A 94 -12.01 2.28 21.48
N ILE A 95 -11.08 2.76 20.66
CA ILE A 95 -10.96 2.34 19.26
C ILE A 95 -10.14 1.04 19.21
N PRO A 96 -10.69 -0.09 18.74
CA PRO A 96 -10.02 -1.39 18.87
C PRO A 96 -8.96 -1.67 17.79
N PHE A 97 -8.93 -0.89 16.70
CA PHE A 97 -8.02 -1.12 15.58
C PHE A 97 -7.69 0.15 14.80
N CYS A 98 -6.65 0.06 13.98
CA CYS A 98 -6.41 0.95 12.85
C CYS A 98 -6.16 0.14 11.59
N LYS A 99 -6.51 0.72 10.44
CA LYS A 99 -6.32 0.09 9.12
C LYS A 99 -5.67 1.08 8.18
N VAL A 100 -4.70 0.63 7.40
CA VAL A 100 -4.12 1.40 6.31
C VAL A 100 -4.18 0.57 5.04
N SER A 101 -4.70 1.16 3.96
CA SER A 101 -4.75 0.57 2.63
C SER A 101 -4.02 1.47 1.64
N VAL A 102 -3.12 0.88 0.84
CA VAL A 102 -2.42 1.53 -0.27
C VAL A 102 -2.93 0.90 -1.56
N HIS A 103 -3.38 1.73 -2.48
CA HIS A 103 -3.96 1.32 -3.74
C HIS A 103 -2.99 1.60 -4.88
N PHE A 104 -2.86 0.64 -5.78
CA PHE A 104 -1.97 0.71 -6.93
C PHE A 104 -2.70 0.33 -8.21
N ASN A 105 -2.14 0.81 -9.32
CA ASN A 105 -2.48 0.40 -10.67
C ASN A 105 -1.20 0.31 -11.49
N GLU A 106 -1.19 -0.56 -12.50
CA GLU A 106 -0.21 -0.45 -13.56
C GLU A 106 -0.65 0.62 -14.57
N ILE A 107 0.32 1.39 -15.05
CA ILE A 107 0.09 2.41 -16.07
C ILE A 107 1.08 2.27 -17.22
N ILE A 108 0.65 2.73 -18.39
CA ILE A 108 1.48 2.94 -19.57
C ILE A 108 1.59 4.46 -19.77
N ASP A 109 2.80 5.01 -19.69
CA ASP A 109 3.02 6.43 -20.02
C ASP A 109 2.92 6.61 -21.54
N LYS A 110 2.06 7.53 -22.02
CA LYS A 110 1.92 7.79 -23.46
C LYS A 110 3.14 8.53 -24.03
N ASN A 111 3.73 9.40 -23.23
CA ASN A 111 4.91 10.20 -23.56
C ASN A 111 5.82 10.24 -22.33
N VAL A 112 7.12 9.95 -22.50
CA VAL A 112 8.08 9.87 -21.38
C VAL A 112 8.15 11.17 -20.59
N ASP A 113 7.97 12.32 -21.24
CA ASP A 113 7.97 13.65 -20.62
C ASP A 113 6.56 14.20 -20.37
N GLY A 114 5.53 13.63 -20.99
CA GLY A 114 4.14 14.09 -20.89
C GLY A 114 3.41 13.59 -19.64
N GLU A 115 2.33 14.27 -19.27
CA GLU A 115 1.53 13.87 -18.11
C GLU A 115 0.51 12.76 -18.42
N ASP A 116 0.17 12.56 -19.70
CA ASP A 116 -0.78 11.54 -20.12
C ASP A 116 -0.29 10.11 -19.86
N TYR A 117 -1.20 9.27 -19.41
CA TYR A 117 -0.99 7.85 -19.20
C TYR A 117 -2.31 7.10 -19.38
N GLU A 118 -2.23 5.79 -19.57
CA GLU A 118 -3.37 4.89 -19.54
C GLU A 118 -3.22 3.93 -18.37
N VAL A 119 -4.31 3.69 -17.66
CA VAL A 119 -4.36 2.63 -16.65
C VAL A 119 -4.58 1.30 -17.36
N VAL A 120 -3.77 0.30 -17.02
CA VAL A 120 -3.95 -1.05 -17.53
C VAL A 120 -5.17 -1.68 -16.83
N PRO A 121 -6.25 -2.05 -17.55
CA PRO A 121 -7.45 -2.58 -16.94
C PRO A 121 -7.18 -3.87 -16.13
N GLY A 122 -7.81 -4.02 -14.96
CA GLY A 122 -7.70 -5.22 -14.13
C GLY A 122 -6.40 -5.33 -13.33
N THR A 123 -5.58 -4.27 -13.28
CA THR A 123 -4.33 -4.22 -12.52
C THR A 123 -4.50 -3.54 -11.15
N GLU A 124 -5.73 -3.33 -10.71
CA GLU A 124 -6.03 -2.79 -9.40
C GLU A 124 -5.47 -3.71 -8.30
N LEU A 125 -4.58 -3.14 -7.50
CA LEU A 125 -3.98 -3.82 -6.37
C LEU A 125 -4.22 -3.01 -5.10
N LYS A 126 -4.69 -3.66 -4.05
CA LYS A 126 -4.87 -3.07 -2.72
C LYS A 126 -4.07 -3.86 -1.71
N MET A 127 -3.02 -3.24 -1.20
CA MET A 127 -2.27 -3.75 -0.05
C MET A 127 -2.80 -3.10 1.22
N CYS A 128 -3.23 -3.90 2.18
CA CYS A 128 -3.83 -3.42 3.41
C CYS A 128 -3.17 -4.09 4.62
N ARG A 129 -2.98 -3.32 5.69
CA ARG A 129 -2.54 -3.82 6.99
C ARG A 129 -3.45 -3.30 8.09
N VAL A 130 -3.91 -4.20 8.94
CA VAL A 130 -4.74 -3.90 10.11
C VAL A 130 -3.89 -4.13 11.36
N ALA A 131 -3.95 -3.22 12.33
CA ALA A 131 -3.37 -3.41 13.66
C ALA A 131 -4.45 -3.27 14.72
N THR A 132 -4.38 -4.11 15.74
CA THR A 132 -5.40 -4.24 16.79
C THR A 132 -4.84 -3.90 18.16
N SER A 133 -5.73 -3.60 19.11
CA SER A 133 -5.37 -3.18 20.48
C SER A 133 -4.61 -4.25 21.28
N ASP A 134 -4.72 -5.51 20.89
CA ASP A 134 -3.97 -6.65 21.44
C ASP A 134 -2.52 -6.76 20.90
N ASN A 135 -2.09 -5.80 20.08
CA ASN A 135 -0.75 -5.72 19.45
C ASN A 135 -0.52 -6.73 18.33
N GLN A 136 -1.58 -7.30 17.76
CA GLN A 136 -1.49 -8.08 16.53
C GLN A 136 -1.58 -7.18 15.29
N SER A 137 -1.12 -7.71 14.16
CA SER A 137 -1.35 -7.08 12.87
C SER A 137 -1.48 -8.11 11.76
N ASP A 138 -2.44 -7.92 10.87
CA ASP A 138 -2.73 -8.80 9.75
C ASP A 138 -2.60 -8.05 8.41
N TYR A 139 -2.16 -8.77 7.38
CA TYR A 139 -2.10 -8.27 6.01
C TYR A 139 -3.25 -8.79 5.16
N TYR A 140 -3.65 -7.96 4.21
CA TYR A 140 -4.66 -8.28 3.22
C TYR A 140 -4.19 -7.80 1.85
N LEU A 141 -4.28 -8.67 0.85
CA LEU A 141 -4.07 -8.34 -0.55
C LEU A 141 -5.39 -8.53 -1.29
N ASN A 142 -5.94 -7.45 -1.86
CA ASN A 142 -7.27 -7.48 -2.50
C ASN A 142 -8.33 -8.12 -1.60
N ASP A 143 -8.37 -7.70 -0.33
CA ASP A 143 -9.27 -8.17 0.74
C ASP A 143 -9.08 -9.63 1.20
N LYS A 144 -8.13 -10.36 0.63
CA LYS A 144 -7.78 -11.71 1.07
C LYS A 144 -6.66 -11.64 2.09
N LYS A 145 -6.84 -12.29 3.25
CA LYS A 145 -5.81 -12.38 4.28
C LYS A 145 -4.55 -13.01 3.68
N SER A 146 -3.41 -12.38 3.92
CA SER A 146 -2.10 -12.79 3.42
C SER A 146 -1.08 -12.74 4.55
N THR A 147 0.01 -13.48 4.40
CA THR A 147 1.22 -13.24 5.17
C THR A 147 2.09 -12.20 4.48
N PHE A 148 2.91 -11.49 5.26
CA PHE A 148 4.06 -10.81 4.69
C PHE A 148 5.09 -11.89 4.30
N GLY A 149 5.65 -11.79 3.09
CA GLY A 149 6.61 -12.77 2.56
C GLY A 149 7.85 -12.95 3.43
#